data_AF-A0A497EZW7-F1
#
_entry.id   AF-A0A497EZW7-F1
#
_cell.length_a   1.000
_cell.length_b   1.000
_cell.length_c   1.000
_cell.angle_alpha   90.00
_cell.angle_beta   90.00
_cell.angle_gamma   90.00
#
_symmetry.space_group_name_H-M   'P 1'
#
loop_
_entity.id
_entity.type
_entity.pdbx_description
1 polymer ?
#
loop_
_entity_poly.entity_id
_entity_poly.type
_entity_poly.pdbx_seq_one_letter_code
_entity_poly.pdbx_strand_id
1 'polypeptide(L)'
;MRGVNDSEVEDMIEFAKNHKVILQLIELEPVGIDRKIYDKFHLDLKQIENELRTKARKVIVRKDMQNRRKYLLPEGVEVEIVKPIEDGSFCAACTRMRVTADGKLKPCLMRNDNLVDILSKMRRGASRDEIERLFVTAARRREPYWKLRDTQLRCST
;
A
#
# COMPACT_ATOMS: atom_id res chain seq x y z
N MET A 1 13.94 -0.20 8.44
CA MET A 1 15.10 0.32 7.68
C MET A 1 16.35 -0.28 8.28
N ARG A 2 17.20 -0.87 7.45
CA ARG A 2 18.42 -1.56 7.87
C ARG A 2 19.37 -0.65 8.65
N GLY A 3 19.81 -1.09 9.83
CA GLY A 3 20.73 -0.36 10.70
C GLY A 3 20.18 0.96 11.25
N VAL A 4 18.86 1.17 11.18
CA VAL A 4 18.20 2.39 11.70
C VAL A 4 17.14 2.02 12.73
N ASN A 5 16.21 1.14 12.37
CA ASN A 5 15.11 0.74 13.25
C ASN A 5 14.65 -0.71 13.01
N ASP A 6 15.41 -1.49 12.25
CA ASP A 6 15.14 -2.91 12.01
C ASP A 6 15.31 -3.77 13.27
N SER A 7 16.17 -3.36 14.21
CA SER A 7 16.30 -4.02 15.51
C SER A 7 15.15 -3.74 16.48
N GLU A 8 14.31 -2.73 16.21
CA GLU A 8 13.25 -2.27 17.11
C GLU A 8 11.89 -2.96 16.85
N VAL A 9 11.82 -3.89 15.89
CA VAL A 9 10.55 -4.52 15.47
C VAL A 9 9.84 -5.21 16.63
N GLU A 10 10.55 -5.94 17.47
CA GLU A 10 9.94 -6.65 18.61
C GLU A 10 9.45 -5.67 19.69
N ASP A 11 10.18 -4.57 19.92
CA ASP A 11 9.77 -3.50 20.83
C ASP A 11 8.50 -2.79 20.31
N MET A 12 8.39 -2.58 18.99
CA MET A 12 7.19 -2.02 18.36
C MET A 12 5.99 -2.96 18.50
N ILE A 13 6.20 -4.28 18.42
CA ILE A 13 5.13 -5.28 18.64
C ILE A 13 4.68 -5.24 20.10
N GLU A 14 5.61 -5.18 21.04
CA GLU A 14 5.30 -5.07 22.47
C GLU A 14 4.56 -3.76 22.79
N PHE A 15 4.99 -2.65 22.20
CA PHE A 15 4.29 -1.37 22.30
C PHE A 15 2.85 -1.48 21.77
N ALA A 16 2.66 -2.11 20.61
CA ALA A 16 1.36 -2.28 19.98
C ALA A 16 0.42 -3.15 20.83
N LYS A 17 0.97 -4.20 21.46
CA LYS A 17 0.26 -5.04 22.44
C LYS A 17 -0.23 -4.20 23.61
N ASN A 18 0.67 -3.45 24.24
CA ASN A 18 0.38 -2.68 25.46
C ASN A 18 -0.64 -1.55 25.24
N HIS A 19 -0.66 -0.97 24.04
CA HIS A 19 -1.58 0.12 23.69
C HIS A 19 -2.81 -0.34 22.91
N LYS A 20 -2.95 -1.64 22.62
CA LYS A 20 -4.05 -2.21 21.83
C LYS A 20 -4.21 -1.53 20.46
N VAL A 21 -3.09 -1.27 19.80
CA VAL A 21 -3.03 -0.68 18.46
C VAL A 21 -2.54 -1.70 17.43
N ILE A 22 -2.82 -1.44 16.14
CA ILE A 22 -2.37 -2.29 15.04
C ILE A 22 -1.02 -1.77 14.57
N LEU A 23 0.03 -2.59 14.64
CA LEU A 23 1.33 -2.25 14.09
C LEU A 23 1.34 -2.47 12.58
N GLN A 24 1.76 -1.45 11.82
CA GLN A 24 1.99 -1.59 10.38
C GLN A 24 3.48 -1.46 10.10
N LEU A 25 4.09 -2.54 9.64
CA LEU A 25 5.48 -2.52 9.16
C LEU A 25 5.46 -2.25 7.65
N ILE A 26 6.14 -1.20 7.24
CA ILE A 26 6.16 -0.71 5.86
C ILE A 26 7.60 -0.81 5.35
N GLU A 27 7.79 -1.48 4.22
CA GLU A 27 9.07 -1.51 3.53
C GLU A 27 9.43 -0.13 2.98
N LEU A 28 10.72 0.19 3.01
CA LEU A 28 11.21 1.43 2.38
C LEU A 28 10.94 1.36 0.88
N GLU A 29 10.35 2.41 0.31
CA GLU A 29 10.03 2.50 -1.12
C GLU A 29 11.06 3.34 -1.86
N PRO A 30 11.43 3.00 -3.12
CA PRO A 30 12.43 3.73 -3.89
C PRO A 30 11.91 5.05 -4.49
N VAL A 31 10.88 5.67 -3.89
CA VAL A 31 10.17 6.82 -4.46
C VAL A 31 10.77 8.12 -3.96
N GLY A 32 11.36 8.90 -4.86
CA GLY A 32 11.94 10.20 -4.52
C GLY A 32 13.23 10.12 -3.70
N ILE A 33 13.88 8.94 -3.67
CA ILE A 33 15.16 8.73 -3.00
C ILE A 33 16.19 8.20 -3.99
N ASP A 34 17.46 8.55 -3.75
CA ASP A 34 18.58 8.06 -4.56
C ASP A 34 18.75 6.54 -4.41
N ARG A 35 19.17 5.88 -5.49
CA ARG A 35 19.32 4.41 -5.50
C ARG A 35 20.31 3.92 -4.44
N LYS A 36 21.40 4.66 -4.18
CA LYS A 36 22.38 4.29 -3.15
C LYS A 36 21.78 4.35 -1.75
N ILE A 37 20.89 5.32 -1.49
CA ILE A 37 20.19 5.43 -0.21
C ILE A 37 19.23 4.25 -0.05
N TYR A 38 18.45 3.95 -1.10
CA TYR A 38 17.56 2.80 -1.09
C TYR A 38 18.32 1.51 -0.82
N ASP A 39 19.35 1.19 -1.61
CA ASP A 39 20.11 -0.06 -1.46
C ASP A 39 20.79 -0.17 -0.09
N LYS A 40 21.21 0.95 0.51
CA LYS A 40 21.81 0.99 1.85
C LYS A 40 20.80 0.65 2.96
N PHE A 41 19.59 1.21 2.91
CA PHE A 41 18.63 1.14 4.02
C PHE A 41 17.46 0.18 3.79
N HIS A 42 17.26 -0.30 2.57
CA HIS A 42 16.21 -1.24 2.23
C HIS A 42 16.44 -2.59 2.93
N LEU A 43 15.36 -3.11 3.49
CA LEU A 43 15.29 -4.41 4.14
C LEU A 43 13.96 -5.06 3.74
N ASP A 44 14.07 -6.19 3.05
CA ASP A 44 12.91 -7.06 2.72
C ASP A 44 12.37 -7.66 4.02
N LEU A 45 11.06 -7.50 4.27
CA LEU A 45 10.42 -8.00 5.50
C LEU A 45 10.02 -9.47 5.42
N LYS A 46 10.41 -10.23 4.38
CA LYS A 46 10.11 -11.68 4.26
C LYS A 46 10.44 -12.48 5.51
N GLN A 47 11.60 -12.23 6.13
CA GLN A 47 11.99 -12.96 7.34
C GLN A 47 11.02 -12.65 8.49
N ILE A 48 10.76 -11.36 8.75
CA ILE A 48 9.81 -10.91 9.76
C ILE A 48 8.40 -11.46 9.46
N GLU A 49 7.97 -11.46 8.20
CA GLU A 49 6.68 -12.01 7.79
C GLU A 49 6.57 -13.52 8.08
N ASN A 50 7.65 -14.28 7.86
CA ASN A 50 7.69 -15.71 8.18
C ASN A 50 7.63 -15.98 9.68
N GLU A 51 8.33 -15.17 10.48
CA GLU A 51 8.28 -15.22 11.95
C GLU A 51 6.88 -14.90 12.46
N LEU A 52 6.27 -13.82 11.96
CA LEU A 52 4.88 -13.46 12.27
C LEU A 52 3.91 -14.57 11.87
N ARG A 53 4.09 -15.19 10.69
CA ARG A 53 3.25 -16.31 10.24
C ARG A 53 3.34 -17.52 11.16
N THR A 54 4.54 -17.80 11.68
CA THR A 54 4.78 -18.93 12.60
C THR A 54 4.15 -18.67 13.96
N LYS A 55 4.20 -17.42 14.44
CA LYS A 55 3.61 -17.00 15.73
C LYS A 55 2.09 -16.77 15.65
N ALA A 56 1.54 -16.46 14.48
CA ALA A 56 0.15 -16.04 14.34
C ALA A 56 -0.86 -17.17 14.61
N ARG A 57 -1.89 -16.87 15.40
CA ARG A 57 -3.08 -17.72 15.57
C ARG A 57 -3.97 -17.69 14.33
N LYS A 58 -3.98 -16.57 13.62
CA LYS A 58 -4.80 -16.37 12.41
C LYS A 58 -4.14 -15.35 11.49
N VAL A 59 -4.25 -15.57 10.18
CA VAL A 59 -3.88 -14.59 9.15
C VAL A 59 -5.13 -14.17 8.40
N ILE A 60 -5.38 -12.87 8.29
CA ILE A 60 -6.49 -12.28 7.56
C ILE A 60 -5.95 -11.55 6.34
N VAL A 61 -6.52 -11.82 5.17
CA VAL A 61 -6.23 -11.08 3.93
C VAL A 61 -7.28 -9.99 3.74
N ARG A 62 -6.84 -8.74 3.74
CA ARG A 62 -7.71 -7.57 3.57
C ARG A 62 -7.87 -7.23 2.08
N LYS A 63 -8.90 -7.80 1.44
CA LYS A 63 -9.15 -7.64 0.00
C LYS A 63 -9.36 -6.19 -0.43
N ASP A 64 -9.96 -5.38 0.43
CA ASP A 64 -10.18 -3.94 0.27
C ASP A 64 -8.91 -3.09 0.45
N MET A 65 -7.82 -3.68 0.96
CA MET A 65 -6.58 -3.00 1.32
C MET A 65 -5.37 -3.65 0.64
N GLN A 66 -5.38 -3.70 -0.69
CA GLN A 66 -4.27 -4.25 -1.51
C GLN A 66 -3.89 -5.70 -1.15
N ASN A 67 -4.86 -6.52 -0.74
CA ASN A 67 -4.62 -7.88 -0.22
C ASN A 67 -3.60 -7.93 0.94
N ARG A 68 -3.50 -6.84 1.71
CA ARG A 68 -2.61 -6.75 2.86
C ARG A 68 -2.94 -7.84 3.87
N ARG A 69 -1.91 -8.53 4.34
CA ARG A 69 -2.04 -9.56 5.37
C ARG A 69 -1.97 -8.91 6.75
N LYS A 70 -2.90 -9.30 7.61
CA LYS A 70 -2.91 -9.01 9.03
C LYS A 70 -2.68 -10.30 9.81
N TYR A 71 -1.65 -10.30 10.64
CA TYR A 71 -1.24 -11.40 11.50
C TYR A 71 -1.79 -11.15 12.91
N LEU A 72 -2.66 -12.04 13.38
CA LEU A 72 -3.20 -12.00 14.74
C LEU A 72 -2.32 -12.91 15.59
N LEU A 73 -1.50 -12.31 16.44
CA LEU A 73 -0.59 -13.04 17.32
C LEU A 73 -1.30 -13.40 18.65
N PRO A 74 -0.66 -14.19 19.53
CA PRO A 74 -1.14 -14.40 20.89
C PRO A 74 -1.35 -13.07 21.63
N GLU A 75 -2.16 -13.12 22.69
CA GLU A 75 -2.46 -11.93 23.53
C GLU A 75 -3.18 -10.78 22.79
N GLY A 76 -3.61 -11.01 21.55
CA GLY A 76 -4.49 -10.10 20.81
C GLY A 76 -3.77 -9.00 20.03
N VAL A 77 -2.44 -9.03 19.94
CA VAL A 77 -1.69 -8.05 19.12
C VAL A 77 -1.84 -8.34 17.62
N GLU A 78 -2.01 -7.28 16.84
CA GLU A 78 -2.21 -7.33 15.41
C GLU A 78 -1.06 -6.64 14.67
N VAL A 79 -0.45 -7.35 13.73
CA VAL A 79 0.64 -6.82 12.90
C VAL A 79 0.26 -6.94 11.44
N GLU A 80 0.41 -5.87 10.66
CA GLU A 80 0.25 -5.87 9.22
C GLU A 80 1.59 -5.61 8.53
N ILE A 81 1.87 -6.40 7.48
CA ILE A 81 3.00 -6.14 6.58
C ILE A 81 2.47 -5.42 5.35
N VAL A 82 2.99 -4.23 5.08
CA VAL A 82 2.70 -3.46 3.87
C VAL A 82 3.76 -3.77 2.83
N LYS A 83 3.37 -4.57 1.84
CA LYS A 83 4.23 -4.93 0.72
C LYS A 83 4.64 -3.71 -0.09
N PRO A 84 5.87 -3.72 -0.63
CA PRO A 84 6.37 -2.62 -1.43
C PRO A 84 5.59 -2.52 -2.75
N ILE A 85 5.59 -1.35 -3.39
CA ILE A 85 4.88 -1.15 -4.67
C ILE A 85 5.42 -2.07 -5.77
N GLU A 86 6.68 -2.51 -5.68
CA GLU A 86 7.34 -3.44 -6.61
C GLU A 86 6.64 -4.83 -6.65
N ASP A 87 5.79 -5.13 -5.68
CA ASP A 87 4.85 -6.24 -5.75
C ASP A 87 3.65 -5.90 -6.64
N GLY A 88 3.65 -6.43 -7.87
CA GLY A 88 2.54 -6.25 -8.81
C GLY A 88 1.18 -6.69 -8.27
N SER A 89 1.13 -7.63 -7.32
CA SER A 89 -0.13 -8.07 -6.71
C SER A 89 -0.73 -7.01 -5.78
N PHE A 90 0.11 -6.25 -5.07
CA PHE A 90 -0.30 -5.09 -4.28
C PHE A 90 -0.90 -4.01 -5.19
N CYS A 91 -0.18 -3.69 -6.27
CA CYS A 91 -0.65 -2.71 -7.24
C CYS A 91 -1.95 -3.15 -7.90
N ALA A 92 -2.12 -4.43 -8.25
CA ALA A 92 -3.32 -4.99 -8.88
C ALA A 92 -4.54 -4.94 -7.95
N ALA A 93 -4.36 -5.22 -6.66
CA ALA A 93 -5.43 -5.19 -5.66
C ALA A 93 -5.78 -3.78 -5.15
N CYS A 94 -5.14 -2.71 -5.64
CA CYS A 94 -5.38 -1.35 -5.17
C CYS A 94 -6.65 -0.72 -5.75
N THR A 95 -7.58 -0.32 -4.88
CA THR A 95 -8.85 0.34 -5.23
C THR A 95 -8.87 1.84 -4.88
N ARG A 96 -7.75 2.42 -4.43
CA ARG A 96 -7.70 3.80 -3.95
C ARG A 96 -7.64 4.82 -5.08
N MET A 97 -8.48 5.84 -5.00
CA MET A 97 -8.38 7.08 -5.77
C MET A 97 -8.08 8.24 -4.82
N ARG A 98 -7.31 9.22 -5.28
CA ARG A 98 -6.93 10.41 -4.49
C ARG A 98 -7.38 11.68 -5.21
N VAL A 99 -7.39 12.78 -4.48
CA VAL A 99 -7.51 14.13 -5.04
C VAL A 99 -6.19 14.84 -4.78
N THR A 100 -5.59 15.43 -5.82
CA THR A 100 -4.38 16.26 -5.68
C THR A 100 -4.73 17.61 -5.07
N ALA A 101 -3.74 18.33 -4.53
CA ALA A 101 -3.96 19.65 -3.94
C ALA A 101 -4.53 20.68 -4.94
N ASP A 102 -4.23 20.53 -6.24
CA ASP A 102 -4.78 21.33 -7.34
C ASP A 102 -6.09 20.76 -7.92
N GLY A 103 -6.70 19.78 -7.26
CA GLY A 103 -8.07 19.35 -7.56
C GLY A 103 -8.21 18.42 -8.77
N LYS A 104 -7.25 17.52 -8.97
CA LYS A 104 -7.34 16.44 -9.97
C LYS A 104 -7.56 15.09 -9.30
N LEU A 105 -8.43 14.26 -9.87
CA LEU A 105 -8.54 12.86 -9.50
C LEU A 105 -7.24 12.15 -9.93
N LYS A 106 -6.62 11.47 -8.98
CA LYS A 106 -5.36 10.73 -9.12
C LYS A 106 -5.60 9.24 -8.85
N PRO A 107 -5.77 8.43 -9.90
CA PRO A 107 -6.10 7.01 -9.77
C PRO A 107 -4.95 6.15 -9.25
N CYS A 108 -3.70 6.63 -9.33
CA CYS A 108 -2.54 5.93 -8.79
C CYS A 108 -1.59 6.94 -8.13
N LEU A 109 -1.06 6.59 -6.94
CA LEU A 109 -0.11 7.45 -6.20
C LEU A 109 1.13 7.76 -7.04
N MET A 110 1.59 6.76 -7.80
CA MET A 110 2.86 6.78 -8.53
C MET A 110 2.79 7.43 -9.92
N ARG A 111 1.60 7.77 -10.41
CA ARG A 111 1.41 8.25 -11.79
C ARG A 111 0.86 9.65 -11.85
N ASN A 112 1.44 10.48 -12.70
CA ASN A 112 0.97 11.85 -12.98
C ASN A 112 0.49 12.03 -14.42
N ASP A 113 0.58 11.00 -15.25
CA ASP A 113 0.20 10.98 -16.66
C ASP A 113 -1.28 10.62 -16.90
N ASN A 114 -2.01 10.21 -15.85
CA ASN A 114 -3.38 9.72 -15.96
C ASN A 114 -4.40 10.48 -15.09
N LEU A 115 -4.06 11.71 -14.68
CA LEU A 115 -4.90 12.56 -13.85
C LEU A 115 -6.16 13.03 -14.59
N VAL A 116 -7.23 13.33 -13.85
CA VAL A 116 -8.48 13.91 -14.39
C VAL A 116 -8.81 15.18 -13.61
N ASP A 117 -8.81 16.33 -14.28
CA ASP A 117 -9.19 17.62 -13.67
C ASP A 117 -10.69 17.64 -13.35
N ILE A 118 -11.00 17.72 -12.05
CA ILE A 118 -12.37 17.78 -11.54
C ILE A 118 -12.69 19.19 -11.03
N LEU A 119 -11.74 19.87 -10.38
CA LEU A 119 -11.96 21.18 -9.77
C LEU A 119 -12.28 22.26 -10.79
N SER A 120 -11.54 22.34 -11.91
CA SER A 120 -11.84 23.36 -12.93
C SER A 120 -13.17 23.09 -13.63
N LYS A 121 -13.61 21.83 -13.69
CA LYS A 121 -14.91 21.44 -14.26
C LYS A 121 -16.03 21.88 -13.32
N MET A 122 -15.92 21.58 -12.03
CA MET A 122 -16.86 22.06 -11.00
C MET A 122 -16.96 23.59 -10.98
N ARG A 123 -15.82 24.31 -11.02
CA ARG A 123 -15.79 25.78 -11.02
C ARG A 123 -16.45 26.42 -12.25
N ARG A 124 -16.55 25.69 -13.36
CA ARG A 124 -17.27 26.13 -14.58
C ARG A 124 -18.76 25.73 -14.58
N GLY A 125 -19.28 25.22 -13.46
CA GLY A 125 -20.69 24.85 -13.33
C GLY A 125 -21.02 23.46 -13.89
N ALA A 126 -20.06 22.53 -13.94
CA ALA A 126 -20.34 21.16 -14.38
C ALA A 126 -21.48 20.52 -13.55
N SER A 127 -22.41 19.89 -14.24
CA SER A 127 -23.52 19.14 -13.66
C SER A 127 -23.04 17.90 -12.89
N ARG A 128 -23.91 17.36 -12.03
CA ARG A 128 -23.64 16.11 -11.29
C ARG A 128 -23.24 14.97 -12.22
N ASP A 129 -23.94 14.81 -13.35
CA ASP A 129 -23.70 13.76 -14.33
C ASP A 129 -22.34 13.92 -15.01
N GLU A 130 -21.91 15.15 -15.27
CA GLU A 130 -20.55 15.41 -15.78
C GLU A 130 -19.48 15.01 -14.77
N ILE A 131 -19.69 15.36 -13.49
CA ILE A 131 -18.77 14.96 -12.42
C ILE A 131 -18.70 13.44 -12.28
N GLU A 132 -19.84 12.75 -12.32
CA GLU A 132 -19.89 11.29 -12.29
C GLU A 132 -19.10 10.68 -13.46
N ARG A 133 -19.27 11.19 -14.68
CA ARG A 133 -18.49 10.76 -15.85
C ARG A 133 -16.99 10.97 -15.66
N LEU A 134 -16.57 12.04 -15.01
CA LEU A 134 -15.15 12.29 -14.70
C LEU A 134 -14.62 11.27 -13.68
N PHE A 135 -15.40 10.91 -12.65
CA PHE A 135 -15.03 9.85 -11.72
C PHE A 135 -14.88 8.49 -12.42
N VAL A 136 -15.84 8.12 -13.27
CA VAL A 136 -15.76 6.87 -14.05
C VAL A 136 -14.55 6.90 -14.99
N THR A 137 -14.27 8.05 -15.61
CA THR A 137 -13.09 8.24 -16.47
C THR A 137 -11.80 8.04 -15.67
N ALA A 138 -11.68 8.63 -14.49
CA ALA A 138 -10.52 8.45 -13.60
C ALA A 138 -10.36 6.99 -13.19
N ALA A 139 -11.46 6.31 -12.82
CA ALA A 139 -11.45 4.89 -12.48
C ALA A 139 -10.99 4.01 -13.65
N ARG A 140 -11.45 4.30 -14.88
CA ARG A 140 -11.02 3.58 -16.10
C ARG A 140 -9.56 3.84 -16.48
N ARG A 141 -9.03 5.01 -16.15
CA ARG A 141 -7.61 5.37 -16.34
C ARG A 141 -6.68 4.75 -15.29
N ARG A 142 -7.23 4.08 -14.28
CA ARG A 142 -6.42 3.39 -13.26
C ARG A 142 -5.68 2.24 -13.91
N GLU A 143 -4.36 2.25 -13.76
CA GLU A 143 -3.48 1.17 -14.17
C GLU A 143 -2.49 0.88 -13.03
N PRO A 144 -2.22 -0.40 -12.70
CA PRO A 144 -1.13 -0.78 -11.80
C PRO A 144 0.19 -0.14 -12.26
N TYR A 145 0.92 0.50 -11.33
CA TYR A 145 2.23 1.07 -11.64
C TYR A 145 3.25 -0.05 -11.88
N TRP A 146 3.28 -1.03 -10.98
CA TRP A 146 3.94 -2.30 -11.20
C TRP A 146 2.92 -3.34 -11.65
N LYS A 147 3.18 -3.98 -12.79
CA LYS A 147 2.33 -5.05 -13.34
C LYS A 147 2.71 -6.39 -12.71
N LEU A 148 1.74 -7.31 -12.67
CA LEU A 148 2.01 -8.70 -12.28
C LEU A 148 3.08 -9.29 -13.19
N ARG A 149 4.09 -9.91 -12.60
CA ARG A 149 5.08 -10.74 -13.34
C ARG A 149 4.58 -12.18 -13.42
N ASP A 150 4.98 -12.94 -14.44
CA ASP A 150 4.56 -14.35 -14.65
C ASP A 150 4.80 -15.27 -13.43
N THR A 151 5.77 -14.94 -12.58
CA THR A 151 6.07 -15.68 -11.36
C THR A 151 5.11 -15.39 -10.20
N GLN A 152 4.43 -14.23 -10.19
CA GLN A 152 3.47 -13.83 -9.14
C GLN A 152 2.06 -14.40 -9.37
N LEU A 153 1.76 -14.86 -10.59
CA LEU A 153 0.52 -15.56 -10.95
C LEU A 153 0.39 -16.93 -10.28
N ARG A 154 1.50 -17.58 -9.88
CA ARG A 154 1.50 -18.95 -9.34
C ARG A 154 1.37 -19.03 -7.81
N CYS A 155 1.62 -17.94 -7.08
CA CYS A 155 1.53 -17.91 -5.61
C CYS A 155 0.19 -17.36 -5.09
N SER A 156 -0.77 -17.11 -5.99
CA SER A 156 -2.10 -16.54 -5.66
C SER A 156 -3.25 -17.56 -5.67
N THR A 157 -2.94 -18.84 -5.91
CA THR A 157 -3.82 -20.01 -5.69
C THR A 157 -3.45 -20.71 -4.39
#